data_AF-J9H283-F1
#
_entry.id   AF-J9H283-F1
#
_cell.length_a   1.000
_cell.length_b   1.000
_cell.length_c   1.000
_cell.angle_alpha   90.00
_cell.angle_beta   90.00
_cell.angle_gamma   90.00
#
_symmetry.space_group_name_H-M   'P 1'
#
loop_
_entity.id
_entity.type
_entity.pdbx_description
1 polymer ?
#
loop_
_entity_poly.entity_id
_entity_poly.type
_entity_poly.pdbx_seq_one_letter_code
_entity_poly.pdbx_strand_id
1 'polypeptide(L)'
;MNRFEFEELELQVQQSGLPLKLYLQQVGVSYSTYHYWRKKCAAEKDRTKQDLAPISFKQPASELTLVEQVPQGVALLFPNGLRAHFGSGSEKLLMELLTHSLEGGHV
;
A
#
# COMPACT_ATOMS: atom_id res chain seq x y z
N MET A 1 19.45 16.43 10.83
CA MET A 1 18.64 15.20 10.73
C MET A 1 17.47 15.44 9.80
N ASN A 2 17.48 14.79 8.65
CA ASN A 2 16.38 14.68 7.69
C ASN A 2 15.77 13.26 7.75
N ARG A 3 14.76 12.96 6.90
CA ARG A 3 14.07 11.67 6.92
C ARG A 3 14.99 10.50 6.56
N PHE A 4 15.80 10.64 5.51
CA PHE A 4 16.74 9.59 5.08
C PHE A 4 17.81 9.32 6.14
N GLU A 5 18.36 10.38 6.75
CA GLU A 5 19.30 10.28 7.87
C GLU A 5 18.68 9.54 9.07
N PHE A 6 17.38 9.73 9.33
CA PHE A 6 16.69 9.01 10.40
C PHE A 6 16.45 7.54 10.06
N GLU A 7 16.06 7.20 8.83
CA GLU A 7 15.84 5.82 8.39
C GLU A 7 17.16 5.02 8.43
N GLU A 8 18.27 5.63 8.00
CA GLU A 8 19.60 5.04 8.13
C GLU A 8 20.00 4.85 9.60
N LEU A 9 19.78 5.88 10.43
CA LEU A 9 20.04 5.79 11.87
C LEU A 9 19.21 4.66 12.53
N GLU A 10 17.94 4.49 12.14
CA GLU A 10 17.07 3.44 12.67
C GLU A 10 17.58 2.04 12.29
N LEU A 11 18.06 1.87 11.06
CA LEU A 11 18.69 0.62 10.61
C LEU A 11 19.97 0.33 11.41
N GLN A 12 20.83 1.33 11.58
CA GLN A 12 22.07 1.17 12.31
C GLN A 12 21.83 0.88 13.80
N VAL A 13 20.82 1.48 14.44
CA VAL A 13 20.38 1.13 15.81
C VAL A 13 20.04 -0.35 15.90
N GLN A 14 19.24 -0.88 14.96
CA GLN A 14 18.83 -2.28 14.95
C GLN A 14 20.01 -3.24 14.75
N GLN A 15 20.95 -2.87 13.89
CA GLN A 15 22.14 -3.67 13.60
C GLN A 15 23.20 -3.60 14.71
N SER A 16 23.25 -2.50 15.45
CA SER A 16 24.28 -2.28 16.48
C SER A 16 24.21 -3.27 17.64
N GLY A 17 23.05 -3.85 17.92
CA GLY A 17 22.81 -4.69 19.09
C GLY A 17 22.97 -3.95 20.43
N LEU A 18 23.20 -2.64 20.41
CA LEU A 18 23.39 -1.81 21.59
C LEU A 18 22.04 -1.29 22.12
N PRO A 19 21.93 -1.01 23.42
CA PRO A 19 20.84 -0.22 23.96
C PRO A 19 20.75 1.14 23.23
N LEU A 20 19.56 1.50 22.76
CA LEU A 20 19.29 2.74 21.99
C LEU A 20 20.00 3.97 22.56
N LYS A 21 19.93 4.17 23.88
CA LYS A 21 20.51 5.34 24.54
C LYS A 21 22.04 5.41 24.40
N LEU A 22 22.72 4.26 24.48
CA LEU A 22 24.17 4.17 24.31
C LEU A 22 24.55 4.43 22.85
N TYR A 23 23.83 3.83 21.91
CA TYR A 23 24.06 4.05 20.49
C TYR A 23 23.87 5.52 20.09
N LEU A 24 22.77 6.14 20.51
CA LEU A 24 22.51 7.57 20.24
C LEU A 24 23.59 8.48 20.84
N GLN A 25 24.10 8.15 22.03
CA GLN A 25 25.20 8.88 22.64
C GLN A 25 26.51 8.74 21.83
N GLN A 26 26.80 7.56 21.28
CA GLN A 26 27.99 7.33 20.44
C GLN A 26 27.94 8.12 19.13
N VAL A 27 26.76 8.20 18.50
CA VAL A 27 26.56 8.93 17.23
C VAL A 27 26.33 10.43 17.45
N GLY A 28 26.27 10.89 18.71
CA GLY A 28 26.07 12.30 19.05
C GLY A 28 24.64 12.81 18.77
N VAL A 29 23.66 11.90 18.66
CA VAL A 29 22.26 12.24 18.44
C VAL A 29 21.54 12.32 19.78
N SER A 30 20.87 13.43 20.05
CA SER A 30 20.09 13.56 21.29
C SER A 30 18.86 12.67 21.26
N TYR A 31 18.49 12.15 22.44
CA TYR A 31 17.33 11.26 22.60
C TYR A 31 16.03 11.93 22.12
N SER A 32 15.84 13.22 22.39
CA SER A 32 14.66 13.98 21.95
C SER A 32 14.57 14.08 20.42
N THR A 33 15.70 14.27 19.74
CA THR A 33 15.75 14.32 18.27
C THR A 33 15.32 12.99 17.67
N TYR A 34 15.86 11.88 18.18
CA TYR A 34 15.47 10.54 17.73
C TYR A 34 13.97 10.29 17.90
N HIS A 35 13.42 10.58 19.09
CA HIS A 35 12.00 10.35 19.37
C HIS A 35 11.06 11.26 18.57
N TYR A 36 11.46 12.51 18.33
CA TYR A 36 10.72 13.40 17.45
C TYR A 36 10.58 12.79 16.05
N TRP A 37 11.68 12.34 15.45
CA TRP A 37 11.65 11.74 14.11
C TRP A 37 10.88 10.43 14.09
N ARG A 38 11.03 9.58 15.11
CA ARG A 38 10.24 8.35 15.24
C ARG A 38 8.74 8.62 15.24
N LYS A 39 8.29 9.64 15.99
CA LYS A 39 6.88 10.06 16.02
C LYS A 39 6.44 10.66 14.69
N LYS A 40 7.27 11.49 14.06
CA LYS A 40 7.00 12.11 12.76
C LYS A 40 6.82 11.06 11.65
N CYS A 41 7.69 10.06 11.58
CA CYS A 41 7.61 8.97 10.61
C CYS A 41 6.40 8.06 10.85
N ALA A 42 6.05 7.78 12.12
CA ALA A 42 4.85 7.00 12.43
C ALA A 42 3.56 7.70 11.96
N ALA A 43 3.42 9.00 12.24
CA ALA A 43 2.26 9.78 11.79
C ALA A 43 2.15 9.89 10.26
N GLU A 44 3.28 9.88 9.55
CA GLU A 44 3.30 9.88 8.09
C GLU A 44 2.88 8.52 7.51
N LYS A 45 3.32 7.41 8.14
CA LYS A 45 2.85 6.05 7.81
C LYS A 45 1.35 5.91 8.00
N ASP A 46 0.78 6.48 9.06
CA ASP A 46 -0.67 6.43 9.28
C ASP A 46 -1.46 7.26 8.24
N ARG A 47 -0.87 8.31 7.66
CA ARG A 47 -1.46 9.03 6.53
C ARG A 47 -1.38 8.26 5.20
N THR A 48 -0.36 7.43 5.03
CA THR A 48 -0.19 6.57 3.85
C THR A 48 -0.97 5.26 3.95
N LYS A 49 -1.35 4.82 5.16
CA LYS A 49 -2.32 3.73 5.41
C LYS A 49 -3.78 4.12 5.12
N GLN A 50 -4.04 5.00 4.15
CA GLN A 50 -5.25 4.85 3.34
C GLN A 50 -5.03 3.65 2.40
N ASP A 51 -4.76 2.51 3.02
CA ASP A 51 -4.24 1.30 2.42
C ASP A 51 -5.33 0.79 1.49
N LEU A 52 -5.03 0.78 0.19
CA LEU A 52 -5.89 0.10 -0.77
C LEU A 52 -6.03 -1.34 -0.27
N ALA A 53 -7.28 -1.79 -0.11
CA ALA A 53 -7.54 -3.12 0.41
C ALA A 53 -6.72 -4.16 -0.38
N PRO A 54 -6.03 -5.10 0.29
CA PRO A 54 -5.26 -6.12 -0.39
C PRO A 54 -6.13 -6.81 -1.43
N ILE A 55 -5.68 -6.84 -2.68
CA ILE A 55 -6.40 -7.53 -3.75
C ILE A 55 -6.34 -9.03 -3.44
N SER A 56 -7.47 -9.60 -3.05
CA SER A 56 -7.59 -11.05 -2.84
C SER A 56 -7.84 -11.73 -4.18
N PHE A 57 -6.85 -12.50 -4.65
CA PHE A 57 -7.03 -13.39 -5.78
C PHE A 57 -7.76 -14.64 -5.31
N LYS A 58 -9.04 -14.76 -5.65
CA LYS A 58 -9.75 -16.04 -5.49
C LYS A 58 -9.17 -17.03 -6.50
N GLN A 59 -8.81 -18.24 -6.04
CA GLN A 59 -8.43 -19.32 -6.94
C GLN A 59 -9.55 -19.54 -7.97
N PRO A 60 -9.25 -19.82 -9.25
CA PRO A 60 -10.26 -20.20 -10.21
C PRO A 60 -10.97 -21.43 -9.65
N ALA A 61 -12.27 -21.30 -9.38
CA ALA A 61 -13.08 -22.44 -9.01
C ALA A 61 -12.94 -23.45 -10.14
N SER A 62 -12.39 -24.63 -9.83
CA SER A 62 -12.45 -25.75 -10.76
C SER A 62 -13.89 -25.91 -11.19
N GLU A 63 -14.07 -26.04 -12.50
CA GLU A 63 -15.34 -26.40 -13.11
C GLU A 63 -16.01 -27.54 -12.34
N LEU A 64 -17.34 -27.58 -12.42
CA LEU A 64 -18.27 -28.62 -11.91
C LEU A 64 -18.95 -28.27 -10.58
N THR A 65 -19.94 -27.38 -10.60
CA THR A 65 -21.36 -27.78 -10.68
C THR A 65 -22.31 -26.58 -10.49
N LEU A 66 -23.27 -26.48 -11.42
CA LEU A 66 -24.64 -25.98 -11.19
C LEU A 66 -24.81 -24.47 -10.93
N VAL A 67 -25.12 -23.76 -12.03
CA VAL A 67 -25.72 -22.42 -12.05
C VAL A 67 -24.95 -21.41 -11.21
N GLU A 68 -23.70 -21.16 -11.59
CA GLU A 68 -22.98 -20.01 -11.06
C GLU A 68 -23.74 -18.78 -11.55
N GLN A 69 -24.56 -18.22 -10.65
CA GLN A 69 -25.19 -16.91 -10.78
C GLN A 69 -24.13 -15.99 -11.36
N VAL A 70 -24.25 -15.67 -12.66
CA VAL A 70 -23.36 -14.70 -13.31
C VAL A 70 -23.41 -13.49 -12.40
N PRO A 71 -22.32 -13.13 -11.71
CA PRO A 71 -22.44 -12.13 -10.68
C PRO A 71 -22.86 -10.84 -11.39
N GLN A 72 -24.07 -10.38 -11.09
CA GLN A 72 -24.71 -9.31 -11.83
C GLN A 72 -23.83 -8.07 -11.71
N GLY A 73 -23.44 -7.46 -12.83
CA GLY A 73 -22.51 -6.32 -12.87
C GLY A 73 -21.53 -6.37 -14.05
N VAL A 74 -20.42 -5.65 -13.94
CA VAL A 74 -19.42 -5.47 -15.02
C VAL A 74 -18.12 -6.19 -14.69
N ALA A 75 -17.44 -6.74 -15.70
CA ALA A 75 -16.11 -7.31 -15.53
C ALA A 75 -15.10 -6.67 -16.50
N LEU A 76 -13.90 -6.38 -15.99
CA LEU A 76 -12.75 -6.01 -16.80
C LEU A 76 -11.86 -7.24 -17.04
N LEU A 77 -11.50 -7.45 -18.30
CA LEU A 77 -10.58 -8.50 -18.73
C LEU A 77 -9.27 -7.86 -19.17
N PHE A 78 -8.17 -8.26 -18.52
CA PHE A 78 -6.84 -7.79 -18.85
C PHE A 78 -6.14 -8.79 -19.79
N PRO A 79 -5.23 -8.33 -20.68
CA PRO A 79 -4.53 -9.21 -21.62
C PRO A 79 -3.71 -10.33 -20.97
N ASN A 80 -3.32 -10.17 -19.71
CA ASN A 80 -2.61 -11.17 -18.91
C ASN A 80 -3.52 -12.23 -18.28
N GLY A 81 -4.81 -12.24 -18.61
CA GLY A 81 -5.78 -13.20 -18.09
C GLY A 81 -6.37 -12.83 -16.73
N LEU A 82 -6.01 -11.68 -16.15
CA LEU A 82 -6.69 -11.19 -14.94
C LEU A 82 -8.12 -10.76 -15.25
N ARG A 83 -9.03 -11.06 -14.34
CA ARG A 83 -10.43 -10.63 -14.38
C ARG A 83 -10.78 -9.90 -13.10
N ALA A 84 -11.24 -8.65 -13.23
CA ALA A 84 -11.79 -7.88 -12.12
C ALA A 84 -13.32 -7.81 -12.27
N HIS A 85 -14.06 -8.23 -11.26
CA HIS A 85 -15.52 -8.17 -11.23
C HIS A 85 -15.99 -7.01 -10.35
N PHE A 86 -16.98 -6.26 -10.85
CA PHE A 86 -17.64 -5.18 -10.15
C PHE A 86 -19.13 -5.49 -10.05
N GLY A 87 -19.71 -5.31 -8.86
CA GLY A 87 -21.14 -5.60 -8.62
C GLY A 87 -22.09 -4.69 -9.40
N SER A 88 -23.35 -5.09 -9.52
CA SER A 88 -24.40 -4.35 -10.22
C SER A 88 -24.53 -2.91 -9.72
N GLY A 89 -24.65 -1.94 -10.64
CA GLY A 89 -24.75 -0.52 -10.32
C GLY A 89 -23.41 0.22 -10.35
N SER A 90 -22.29 -0.48 -10.57
CA SER A 90 -20.96 0.12 -10.68
C SER A 90 -20.60 0.57 -12.11
N GLU A 91 -21.47 0.36 -13.10
CA GLU A 91 -21.21 0.58 -14.53
C GLU A 91 -20.75 2.02 -14.78
N LYS A 92 -21.51 2.98 -14.24
CA LYS A 92 -21.25 4.41 -14.43
C LYS A 92 -19.93 4.84 -13.79
N LEU A 93 -19.69 4.43 -12.54
CA LEU A 93 -18.46 4.76 -11.82
C LEU A 93 -17.23 4.15 -12.51
N LEU A 94 -17.35 2.91 -12.99
CA LEU A 94 -16.29 2.23 -13.73
C LEU A 94 -15.96 2.96 -15.03
N MET A 95 -16.99 3.37 -15.78
CA MET A 95 -16.81 4.14 -17.01
C MET A 95 -16.16 5.50 -16.75
N GLU A 96 -16.60 6.23 -15.72
CA GLU A 96 -15.99 7.52 -15.32
C GLU A 96 -14.51 7.34 -14.97
N LEU A 97 -14.15 6.29 -14.23
CA LEU A 97 -12.77 5.97 -13.87
C LEU A 97 -11.91 5.67 -15.11
N LEU A 98 -12.42 4.86 -16.04
CA LEU A 98 -11.72 4.53 -17.28
C LEU A 98 -11.52 5.78 -18.14
N THR A 99 -12.53 6.63 -18.29
CA THR A 99 -12.44 7.88 -19.05
C THR A 99 -11.40 8.81 -18.44
N HIS A 100 -11.44 9.05 -17.13
CA HIS A 100 -10.44 9.87 -16.45
C HIS A 100 -9.02 9.32 -16.55
N SER A 101 -8.87 7.98 -16.52
CA SER A 101 -7.56 7.34 -16.67
C SER A 101 -6.96 7.56 -18.07
N LEU A 102 -7.79 7.75 -19.09
CA LEU A 102 -7.37 8.03 -20.47
C LEU A 102 -7.11 9.53 -20.72
N GLU A 103 -7.78 10.43 -19.99
CA GLU A 103 -7.58 11.87 -20.09
C GLU A 103 -6.20 12.33 -19.58
N GLY A 104 -5.62 11.59 -18.62
CA GLY A 104 -4.30 11.86 -18.05
C GLY A 104 -3.11 11.31 -18.86
N GLY A 105 -3.32 10.88 -20.10
CA GLY A 105 -2.30 10.25 -20.95
C GLY A 105 -1.11 11.18 -21.24
N HIS A 106 -0.07 11.13 -20.40
CA HIS A 106 1.30 11.31 -20.83
C HIS A 106 1.66 10.13 -21.75
N VAL A 107 1.57 10.34 -23.05
CA VAL A 107 2.31 9.57 -24.07
C VAL A 107 3.72 10.13 -24.16
#